data_AF-A0A932GBM7-F1
#
_entry.id   AF-A0A932GBM7-F1
#
_cell.length_a   1.000
_cell.length_b   1.000
_cell.length_c   1.000
_cell.angle_alpha   90.00
_cell.angle_beta   90.00
_cell.angle_gamma   90.00
#
_symmetry.space_group_name_H-M   'P 1'
#
loop_
_entity.id
_entity.type
_entity.pdbx_description
1 polymer ?
#
loop_
_entity_poly.entity_id
_entity_poly.type
_entity_poly.pdbx_seq_one_letter_code
_entity_poly.pdbx_strand_id
1 'polypeptide(L)'
;MHDFFSGLAYWRLTPNHALVNSGSLCLTDPGQSYVIYRLSGGSITLDLTHVQPTAAFSAEWLDPRTGARRAAGSVGGGAPRSFNCPDSHDWVLYLASVNRATK
;
A
#
# COMPACT_ATOMS: atom_id res chain seq x y z
N MET A 1 12.59 12.15 -2.63
CA MET A 1 11.11 12.19 -2.85
C MET A 1 10.77 12.04 -4.33
N HIS A 2 11.53 12.64 -5.26
CA HIS A 2 11.38 12.40 -6.69
C HIS A 2 11.54 10.91 -7.08
N ASP A 3 12.45 10.17 -6.47
CA ASP A 3 12.73 8.77 -6.84
C ASP A 3 11.61 7.77 -6.55
N PHE A 4 10.74 8.05 -5.58
CA PHE A 4 9.60 7.18 -5.26
C PHE A 4 8.52 7.26 -6.35
N PHE A 5 8.25 8.48 -6.84
CA PHE A 5 7.25 8.71 -7.87
C PHE A 5 7.73 8.31 -9.27
N SER A 6 9.04 8.33 -9.56
CA SER A 6 9.57 7.92 -10.87
C SER A 6 9.39 6.43 -11.19
N GLY A 7 9.36 5.55 -10.18
CA GLY A 7 9.10 4.10 -10.36
C GLY A 7 7.63 3.70 -10.23
N LEU A 8 6.79 4.62 -9.77
CA LEU A 8 5.34 4.46 -9.75
C LEU A 8 4.81 5.00 -11.08
N ALA A 9 4.04 4.20 -11.80
CA ALA A 9 3.15 4.73 -12.82
C ALA A 9 2.01 5.50 -12.13
N TYR A 10 2.36 6.60 -11.45
CA TYR A 10 1.47 7.36 -10.57
C TYR A 10 0.25 7.87 -11.33
N TRP A 11 0.38 8.09 -12.64
CA TRP A 11 -0.71 8.44 -13.55
C TRP A 11 -1.78 7.35 -13.70
N ARG A 12 -1.51 6.11 -13.28
CA ARG A 12 -2.47 4.99 -13.25
C ARG A 12 -3.18 4.84 -11.91
N LEU A 13 -2.71 5.52 -10.87
CA LEU A 13 -3.31 5.42 -9.54
C LEU A 13 -4.62 6.20 -9.51
N THR A 14 -5.69 5.53 -9.12
CA THR A 14 -7.01 6.15 -8.93
C THR A 14 -7.38 6.12 -7.43
N PRO A 15 -8.02 7.17 -6.90
CA PRO A 15 -8.53 7.15 -5.53
C PRO A 15 -9.58 6.06 -5.34
N ASN A 16 -9.38 5.18 -4.36
CA ASN A 16 -10.33 4.14 -4.02
C ASN A 16 -10.38 3.89 -2.51
N HIS A 17 -11.04 4.81 -1.81
CA HIS A 17 -11.19 4.77 -0.35
C HIS A 17 -12.05 3.61 0.16
N ALA A 18 -12.88 3.01 -0.71
CA ALA A 18 -13.75 1.89 -0.32
C ALA A 18 -12.96 0.62 0.04
N LEU A 19 -11.71 0.51 -0.42
CA LEU A 19 -10.85 -0.64 -0.12
C LEU A 19 -10.18 -0.56 1.25
N VAL A 20 -10.30 0.54 1.98
CA VAL A 20 -9.61 0.75 3.25
C VAL A 20 -10.54 1.15 4.37
N ASN A 21 -10.12 0.88 5.61
CA ASN A 21 -10.85 1.33 6.79
C ASN A 21 -10.83 2.86 6.95
N SER A 22 -11.80 3.38 7.70
CA SER A 22 -11.91 4.81 8.02
C SER A 22 -10.61 5.38 8.60
N GLY A 23 -10.31 6.63 8.24
CA GLY A 23 -9.07 7.32 8.61
C GLY A 23 -7.87 7.00 7.70
N SER A 24 -8.06 6.19 6.67
CA SER A 24 -7.05 5.88 5.65
C SER A 24 -7.49 6.42 4.29
N LEU A 25 -6.54 6.98 3.52
CA LEU A 25 -6.72 7.37 2.12
C LEU A 25 -6.00 6.36 1.23
N CYS A 26 -6.63 5.89 0.15
CA CYS A 26 -6.06 4.85 -0.70
C CYS A 26 -6.04 5.31 -2.15
N LEU A 27 -4.89 5.14 -2.78
CA LEU A 27 -4.66 5.25 -4.21
C LEU A 27 -4.28 3.87 -4.74
N THR A 28 -4.90 3.42 -5.82
CA THR A 28 -4.69 2.06 -6.33
C THR A 28 -4.60 1.99 -7.85
N ASP A 29 -3.76 1.08 -8.33
CA ASP A 29 -3.84 0.45 -9.65
C ASP A 29 -4.23 -1.01 -9.38
N PRO A 30 -5.52 -1.39 -9.53
CA PRO A 30 -6.04 -2.67 -9.06
C PRO A 30 -5.19 -3.87 -9.52
N GLY A 31 -4.80 -4.72 -8.57
CA GLY A 31 -3.97 -5.90 -8.83
C GLY A 31 -2.48 -5.61 -9.07
N GLN A 32 -2.05 -4.36 -9.09
CA GLN A 32 -0.66 -3.96 -9.35
C GLN A 32 -0.02 -3.24 -8.18
N SER A 33 -0.65 -2.19 -7.67
CA SER A 33 -0.10 -1.39 -6.58
C SER A 33 -1.16 -0.67 -5.78
N TYR A 34 -0.89 -0.53 -4.48
CA TYR A 34 -1.77 0.16 -3.53
C TYR A 34 -0.92 1.07 -2.66
N VAL A 35 -1.26 2.35 -2.60
CA VAL A 35 -0.62 3.36 -1.76
C VAL A 35 -1.68 3.84 -0.78
N ILE A 36 -1.49 3.54 0.50
CA ILE A 36 -2.42 3.91 1.57
C ILE A 36 -1.72 4.91 2.48
N TYR A 37 -2.33 6.07 2.66
CA TYR A 37 -1.87 7.08 3.61
C TYR A 37 -2.79 7.13 4.82
N ARG A 38 -2.22 7.17 6.02
CA ARG A 38 -2.96 7.27 7.27
C ARG A 38 -2.31 8.32 8.16
N LEU A 39 -3.11 9.29 8.62
CA LEU A 39 -2.62 10.49 9.34
C LEU A 39 -2.30 10.23 10.82
N SER A 40 -3.00 9.29 11.43
CA SER A 40 -2.85 8.91 12.84
C SER A 40 -2.79 7.40 12.86
N GLY A 41 -1.68 6.81 13.30
CA GLY A 41 -1.34 5.40 13.14
C GLY A 41 -2.40 4.34 13.51
N GLY A 42 -2.03 3.31 14.28
CA GLY A 42 -2.94 2.18 14.52
C GLY A 42 -3.03 1.25 13.31
N SER A 43 -4.21 0.70 12.97
CA SER A 43 -4.33 -0.38 11.97
C SER A 43 -4.92 0.09 10.64
N ILE A 44 -4.31 -0.36 9.54
CA ILE A 44 -4.84 -0.26 8.18
C ILE A 44 -5.37 -1.64 7.79
N THR A 45 -6.64 -1.71 7.40
CA THR A 45 -7.19 -2.90 6.75
C THR A 45 -7.41 -2.58 5.28
N LEU A 46 -6.79 -3.35 4.40
CA LEU A 46 -6.92 -3.27 2.94
C LEU A 46 -7.72 -4.48 2.44
N ASP A 47 -8.81 -4.22 1.75
CA ASP A 47 -9.62 -5.25 1.11
C ASP A 47 -9.00 -5.70 -0.23
N LEU A 48 -8.46 -6.92 -0.26
CA LEU A 48 -7.94 -7.57 -1.46
C LEU A 48 -8.82 -8.75 -1.91
N THR A 49 -10.07 -8.84 -1.45
CA THR A 49 -11.00 -9.92 -1.85
C THR A 49 -11.27 -9.95 -3.36
N HIS A 50 -11.24 -8.79 -4.00
CA HIS A 50 -11.38 -8.65 -5.46
C HIS A 50 -10.14 -9.10 -6.26
N VAL A 51 -9.02 -9.36 -5.58
CA VAL A 51 -7.76 -9.78 -6.21
C VAL A 51 -7.65 -11.30 -6.18
N GLN A 52 -7.13 -11.89 -7.26
CA GLN A 52 -6.91 -13.34 -7.34
C GLN A 52 -6.04 -13.85 -6.17
N PRO A 53 -6.37 -14.98 -5.52
CA PRO A 53 -5.59 -15.53 -4.40
C PRO A 53 -4.15 -15.90 -4.76
N THR A 54 -3.88 -16.15 -6.04
CA THR A 54 -2.54 -16.44 -6.58
C THR A 54 -1.66 -15.21 -6.73
N ALA A 55 -2.23 -14.00 -6.62
CA ALA A 55 -1.45 -12.76 -6.63
C ALA A 55 -0.73 -12.56 -5.30
N ALA A 56 0.54 -12.14 -5.37
CA ALA A 56 1.36 -11.82 -4.22
C ALA A 56 1.83 -10.36 -4.29
N PHE A 57 1.87 -9.71 -3.13
CA PHE A 57 2.32 -8.32 -2.98
C PHE A 57 3.42 -8.23 -1.94
N SER A 58 4.48 -7.48 -2.25
CA SER A 58 5.41 -6.98 -1.24
C SER A 58 4.81 -5.73 -0.61
N ALA A 59 4.97 -5.60 0.70
CA ALA A 59 4.48 -4.46 1.47
C ALA A 59 5.65 -3.74 2.16
N GLU A 60 5.66 -2.42 2.09
CA GLU A 60 6.61 -1.57 2.78
C GLU A 60 5.92 -0.35 3.41
N TRP A 61 6.40 0.06 4.57
CA TRP A 61 6.04 1.32 5.20
C TRP A 61 7.03 2.40 4.78
N LEU A 62 6.50 3.55 4.42
CA LEU A 62 7.25 4.78 4.20
C LEU A 62 6.89 5.79 5.27
N ASP A 63 7.92 6.35 5.90
CA ASP A 63 7.80 7.50 6.79
C ASP A 63 7.79 8.78 5.92
N PRO A 64 6.66 9.48 5.78
CA PRO A 64 6.61 10.71 4.98
C PRO A 64 7.44 11.86 5.58
N ARG A 65 7.77 11.81 6.88
CA ARG A 65 8.50 12.85 7.60
C ARG A 65 10.01 12.76 7.36
N THR A 66 10.53 11.54 7.27
CA THR A 66 11.97 11.26 7.14
C THR A 66 12.35 10.66 5.79
N GLY A 67 11.39 10.13 5.03
CA GLY A 67 11.63 9.35 3.81
C GLY A 67 12.12 7.92 4.07
N ALA A 68 12.25 7.51 5.34
CA ALA A 68 12.71 6.17 5.70
C ALA A 68 11.71 5.10 5.25
N ARG A 69 12.23 3.97 4.77
CA ARG A 69 11.43 2.80 4.38
C ARG A 69 11.71 1.63 5.29
N ARG A 70 10.68 0.82 5.54
CA ARG A 70 10.82 -0.42 6.33
C ARG A 70 9.89 -1.48 5.76
N ALA A 71 10.35 -2.73 5.71
CA ALA A 71 9.53 -3.84 5.21
C ALA A 71 8.32 -4.08 6.13
N ALA A 72 7.16 -4.33 5.53
CA ALA A 72 5.92 -4.73 6.20
C ALA A 72 5.55 -6.19 5.92
N GLY A 73 6.37 -6.90 5.15
CA GLY A 73 6.20 -8.31 4.80
C GLY A 73 5.64 -8.51 3.39
N SER A 74 5.07 -9.68 3.14
CA SER A 74 4.38 -10.00 1.88
C SER A 74 3.01 -10.60 2.17
N VAL A 75 2.04 -10.28 1.32
CA VAL A 75 0.65 -10.73 1.47
C VAL A 75 0.10 -11.25 0.15
N GLY A 76 -0.79 -12.23 0.23
CA GLY A 76 -1.55 -12.72 -0.91
C GLY A 76 -2.85 -11.96 -1.13
N GLY A 77 -3.37 -11.97 -2.35
CA GLY A 77 -4.74 -11.53 -2.67
C GLY A 77 -5.82 -12.45 -2.09
N GLY A 78 -7.07 -12.18 -2.46
CA GLY A 78 -8.23 -13.05 -2.18
C GLY A 78 -8.84 -12.91 -0.78
N ALA A 79 -8.30 -12.05 0.08
CA ALA A 79 -8.81 -11.80 1.41
C ALA A 79 -8.42 -10.41 1.91
N PRO A 80 -9.14 -9.82 2.90
CA PRO A 80 -8.70 -8.61 3.56
C PRO A 80 -7.35 -8.83 4.28
N ARG A 81 -6.49 -7.81 4.25
CA ARG A 81 -5.18 -7.82 4.90
C ARG A 81 -5.05 -6.63 5.86
N SER A 82 -4.57 -6.90 7.06
CA SER A 82 -4.39 -5.87 8.09
C SER A 82 -2.92 -5.64 8.37
N PHE A 83 -2.56 -4.37 8.55
CA PHE A 83 -1.20 -3.91 8.80
C PHE A 83 -1.23 -2.91 9.95
N ASN A 84 -0.37 -3.11 10.94
CA ASN A 84 -0.24 -2.19 12.06
C ASN A 84 0.83 -1.16 11.73
N CYS A 85 0.44 0.12 11.79
CA CYS A 85 1.36 1.24 11.64
C CYS A 85 2.48 1.10 12.68
N PRO A 86 3.71 1.46 12.32
CA PRO A 86 4.85 1.30 13.23
C PRO A 86 4.76 2.10 14.53
N ASP A 87 4.07 3.24 14.52
CA ASP A 87 3.80 4.07 15.69
C ASP A 87 2.49 4.87 15.51
N SER A 88 2.25 5.89 16.35
CA SER A 88 1.05 6.73 16.33
C SER A 88 1.06 7.89 15.32
N HIS A 89 2.16 8.10 14.60
CA HIS A 89 2.30 9.17 13.61
C HIS A 89 1.67 8.81 12.26
N ASP A 90 1.89 9.65 11.27
CA ASP A 90 1.49 9.45 9.90
C ASP A 90 2.40 8.45 9.17
N TRP A 91 1.78 7.56 8.42
CA TRP A 91 2.46 6.49 7.70
C TRP A 91 1.85 6.30 6.31
N VAL A 92 2.72 5.99 5.36
CA VAL A 92 2.32 5.48 4.05
C VAL A 92 2.59 3.98 4.01
N LEU A 93 1.58 3.18 3.74
CA LEU A 93 1.73 1.78 3.39
C LEU A 93 1.73 1.66 1.88
N TYR A 94 2.76 1.04 1.32
CA TYR A 94 2.86 0.76 -0.10
C TYR A 94 2.88 -0.74 -0.34
N LEU A 95 1.99 -1.22 -1.20
CA LEU A 95 1.99 -2.58 -1.71
C LEU A 95 2.29 -2.57 -3.21
N ALA A 96 3.16 -3.47 -3.64
CA ALA A 96 3.48 -3.69 -5.05
C ALA A 96 3.39 -5.18 -5.38
N SER A 97 2.81 -5.51 -6.54
CA SER A 97 2.76 -6.89 -7.03
C SER A 97 4.18 -7.42 -7.23
N VAL A 98 4.46 -8.61 -6.69
CA VAL A 98 5.77 -9.27 -6.79
C VAL A 98 6.10 -9.65 -8.24
N ASN A 99 5.08 -9.81 -9.08
CA ASN A 99 5.23 -10.10 -10.51
C ASN A 99 5.44 -8.84 -11.38
N ARG A 100 5.76 -7.68 -10.79
CA ARG A 100 6.22 -6.54 -11.59
C ARG A 100 7.57 -6.88 -12.22
N ALA A 101 7.54 -7.27 -13.49
CA ALA A 101 8.72 -7.22 -14.35
C ALA A 101 9.23 -5.77 -14.36
N THR A 102 10.37 -5.55 -13.71
CA THR A 102 11.12 -4.30 -13.83
C THR A 102 11.55 -4.20 -15.28
N LYS A 103 10.95 -3.28 -16.05
CA LYS A 103 11.41 -2.93 -17.39
C LYS A 103 12.35 -1.75 -17.31
#